data_AF-A0A7G2IIT1-F1
#
_entry.id   AF-A0A7G2IIT1-F1
#
_cell.length_a   1.000
_cell.length_b   1.000
_cell.length_c   1.000
_cell.angle_alpha   90.00
_cell.angle_beta   90.00
_cell.angle_gamma   90.00
#
_symmetry.space_group_name_H-M   'P 1'
#
loop_
_entity.id
_entity.type
_entity.pdbx_description
1 polymer ?
#
loop_
_entity_poly.entity_id
_entity_poly.type
_entity_poly.pdbx_seq_one_letter_code
_entity_poly.pdbx_strand_id
1 'polypeptide(L)' 'MSAKHPVIAVTGSSGAGTTTTSLAFRKIFRAVKPARRRGGR' A
#
# COMPACT_ATOMS: atom_id res chain seq x y z
N MET A 1 14.35 -6.37 1.23
CA MET A 1 12.88 -6.16 1.04
C MET A 1 12.31 -7.37 0.33
N SER A 2 11.25 -7.98 0.88
CA SER A 2 10.60 -9.14 0.24
C SER A 2 9.65 -8.67 -0.86
N ALA A 3 9.86 -9.14 -2.09
CA ALA A 3 8.98 -8.83 -3.22
C ALA A 3 7.60 -9.51 -3.09
N LYS A 4 7.53 -10.64 -2.35
CA LYS A 4 6.28 -11.40 -2.14
C LYS A 4 5.41 -10.78 -1.05
N HIS A 5 6.03 -10.17 -0.04
CA HIS A 5 5.35 -9.57 1.10
C HIS A 5 5.97 -8.21 1.42
N PRO A 6 5.68 -7.17 0.61
CA PRO A 6 6.18 -5.84 0.88
C PRO A 6 5.53 -5.28 2.14
N VAL A 7 6.33 -4.64 2.99
CA VAL A 7 5.89 -4.00 4.24
C VAL A 7 6.08 -2.49 4.09
N ILE A 8 5.05 -1.71 4.42
CA ILE A 8 5.08 -0.24 4.42
C ILE A 8 4.88 0.23 5.86
N ALA A 9 5.89 0.89 6.41
CA ALA A 9 5.81 1.53 7.72
C ALA A 9 5.55 3.03 7.54
N VAL A 10 4.56 3.57 8.25
CA VAL A 10 4.26 5.00 8.29
C VAL A 10 4.66 5.53 9.66
N THR A 11 5.64 6.41 9.72
CA THR A 11 6.17 7.01 10.95
C THR A 11 6.04 8.52 10.90
N GLY A 12 5.87 9.17 12.05
CA GLY A 12 5.80 10.63 12.14
C GLY A 12 5.60 11.11 13.57
N SER A 13 5.82 12.41 13.79
CA SER A 13 5.57 13.09 15.06
C SER A 13 4.07 13.19 15.37
N SER A 14 3.73 13.52 16.61
CA SER A 14 2.35 13.79 17.03
C SER A 14 1.71 14.85 16.13
N GLY A 15 0.57 14.54 15.52
CA GLY A 15 -0.12 15.43 14.56
C GLY A 15 0.32 15.30 13.10
N ALA A 16 1.33 14.49 12.77
CA ALA A 16 1.81 14.32 11.39
C ALA A 16 0.85 13.57 10.45
N GLY A 17 -0.37 13.23 10.90
CA GLY A 17 -1.38 12.59 10.07
C GLY A 17 -1.09 11.12 9.72
N THR A 18 -0.30 10.41 10.53
CA THR A 18 0.04 8.98 10.29
C THR A 18 -1.19 8.08 10.16
N THR A 19 -2.26 8.36 10.90
CA THR A 19 -3.56 7.67 10.80
C THR A 19 -4.22 7.90 9.44
N THR A 20 -4.29 9.14 8.99
CA THR A 20 -4.90 9.53 7.71
C THR A 20 -4.14 8.91 6.54
N THR A 21 -2.81 8.99 6.58
CA THR A 21 -1.91 8.40 5.58
C THR A 21 -2.07 6.88 5.53
N SER A 22 -2.10 6.20 6.69
CA SER A 22 -2.32 4.75 6.76
C SER A 22 -3.68 4.34 6.17
N LEU A 23 -4.73 5.13 6.41
CA LEU A 23 -6.06 4.88 5.85
C LEU A 23 -6.09 5.09 4.34
N ALA A 24 -5.40 6.12 3.82
CA ALA A 24 -5.29 6.38 2.39
C ALA A 24 -4.61 5.21 1.66
N PHE A 25 -3.49 4.70 2.18
CA PHE A 25 -2.82 3.54 1.62
C PHE A 25 -3.71 2.30 1.58
N ARG A 26 -4.48 2.04 2.65
CA ARG A 26 -5.46 0.93 2.66
C ARG A 26 -6.50 1.08 1.54
N LYS A 27 -7.02 2.29 1.31
CA LYS A 27 -7.99 2.56 0.23
C LYS A 27 -7.38 2.33 -1.15
N ILE A 28 -6.16 2.83 -1.38
CA ILE A 28 -5.42 2.67 -2.64
C ILE A 28 -5.19 1.19 -2.94
N PHE A 29 -4.56 0.45 -2.03
CA PHE A 29 -4.23 -0.97 -2.28
C PHE A 29 -5.45 -1.89 -2.29
N ARG A 30 -6.57 -1.48 -1.68
CA ARG A 30 -7.86 -2.17 -1.86
C ARG A 30 -8.42 -2.02 -3.27
N ALA A 31 -8.22 -0.84 -3.89
CA ALA A 31 -8.68 -0.57 -5.26
C ALA A 31 -7.72 -1.15 -6.32
N VAL A 32 -6.42 -1.21 -6.01
CA VAL A 32 -5.42 -1.84 -6.87
C VAL A 32 -5.36 -3.34 -6.57
N LYS A 33 -6.34 -4.10 -7.05
CA LYS A 33 -6.07 -5.52 -7.31
C LYS A 33 -5.05 -5.55 -8.45
N PRO A 34 -3.95 -6.32 -8.35
CA PRO A 34 -3.10 -6.52 -9.51
C PRO A 34 -3.99 -7.16 -10.57
N ALA A 35 -4.35 -6.36 -11.59
CA ALA A 35 -4.97 -6.87 -12.79
C ALA A 35 -3.96 -7.89 -13.29
N ARG A 36 -4.30 -9.17 -13.16
CA ARG A 36 -3.48 -10.27 -13.66
C ARG A 36 -3.32 -9.96 -15.13
N ARG A 37 -2.20 -9.35 -15.52
CA ARG A 37 -1.86 -9.18 -16.94
C ARG A 37 -1.77 -10.60 -17.42
N ARG A 38 -2.83 -11.03 -18.11
CA ARG A 38 -2.88 -12.32 -18.79
C ARG A 38 -1.76 -12.22 -19.80
N GLY A 39 -0.61 -12.82 -19.45
CA GLY A 39 0.54 -12.91 -20.34
C GLY A 39 0.04 -13.51 -21.65
N GLY A 40 0.18 -12.72 -22.71
CA GLY A 40 0.04 -13.21 -24.07
C GLY A 40 1.33 -13.93 -24.43
N ARG A 41 1.17 -15.18 -24.86
CA ARG A 41 2.17 -16.13 -25.35
C ARG A 41 3.04 -16.78 -24.29
#